data_AF-A0A2N3QQG0-F1
#
_entry.id   AF-A0A2N3QQG0-F1
#
_cell.length_a   1.000
_cell.length_b   1.000
_cell.length_c   1.000
_cell.angle_alpha   90.00
_cell.angle_beta   90.00
_cell.angle_gamma   90.00
#
_symmetry.space_group_name_H-M   'P 1'
#
loop_
_entity.id
_entity.type
_entity.pdbx_description
1 polymer ?
#
loop_
_entity_poly.entity_id
_entity_poly.type
_entity_poly.pdbx_seq_one_letter_code
_entity_poly.pdbx_strand_id
1 'polypeptide(L)'
;KAGTATITATAGGKSASLTVTVPGQVSDSVVYYKPTVTLGVTPTLWYRVNGKASSVRMAAYCDGWYKAVVPGTNGAQVKLVFEVGGKWDSNGLVNGQHRGYFGSGKVLAVTAGKLSSSAPSCPSLSSTTVWYQPSRVSLRSPVLWYRVNGKASSVQMTAACGGWYKAVVPAANGAQVKLVFEVDGTWDSNGLVNGQHKGYFGAGDNLAVSNGTIVSDSYPDCPAI
;
A
#
# COMPACT_ATOMS: atom_id res chain seq x y z
N LYS A 1 23.50 -13.72 7.42
CA LYS A 1 24.98 -13.82 7.59
C LYS A 1 25.54 -14.53 6.37
N ALA A 2 26.61 -14.04 5.76
CA ALA A 2 27.31 -14.80 4.70
C ALA A 2 28.11 -15.94 5.32
N GLY A 3 28.31 -17.02 4.58
CA GLY A 3 29.09 -18.18 5.01
C GLY A 3 30.18 -18.48 4.00
N THR A 4 31.37 -18.80 4.48
CA THR A 4 32.48 -19.31 3.67
C THR A 4 32.92 -20.65 4.22
N ALA A 5 33.18 -21.59 3.31
CA ALA A 5 33.77 -22.88 3.62
C ALA A 5 34.97 -23.09 2.71
N THR A 6 36.11 -23.47 3.30
CA THR A 6 37.32 -23.84 2.55
C THR A 6 37.65 -25.28 2.88
N ILE A 7 37.80 -26.10 1.84
CA ILE A 7 38.25 -27.49 1.94
C ILE A 7 39.70 -27.50 1.44
N THR A 8 40.63 -27.96 2.26
CA THR A 8 42.04 -28.16 1.88
C THR A 8 42.36 -29.64 1.94
N ALA A 9 42.89 -30.19 0.85
CA ALA A 9 43.40 -31.55 0.78
C ALA A 9 44.92 -31.53 0.68
N THR A 10 45.59 -32.35 1.49
CA THR A 10 47.06 -32.46 1.51
C THR A 10 47.47 -33.92 1.34
N ALA A 11 48.38 -34.19 0.41
CA ALA A 11 48.95 -35.51 0.18
C ALA A 11 50.43 -35.40 -0.24
N GLY A 12 51.32 -36.12 0.45
CA GLY A 12 52.75 -36.16 0.13
C GLY A 12 53.41 -34.77 0.07
N GLY A 13 53.03 -33.86 0.98
CA GLY A 13 53.57 -32.49 1.03
C GLY A 13 52.98 -31.50 0.02
N LYS A 14 52.04 -31.92 -0.84
CA LYS A 14 51.32 -31.05 -1.78
C LYS A 14 49.92 -30.75 -1.25
N SER A 15 49.44 -29.52 -1.42
CA SER A 15 48.10 -29.12 -0.99
C SER A 15 47.30 -28.43 -2.10
N ALA A 16 45.99 -28.64 -2.10
CA ALA A 16 45.04 -27.93 -2.95
C ALA A 16 43.82 -27.51 -2.12
N SER A 17 43.23 -26.34 -2.44
CA SER A 17 42.09 -25.80 -1.70
C SER A 17 40.94 -25.43 -2.63
N LEU A 18 39.71 -25.67 -2.17
CA LEU A 18 38.46 -25.22 -2.78
C LEU A 18 37.71 -24.33 -1.78
N THR A 19 37.33 -23.13 -2.20
CA THR A 19 36.55 -22.21 -1.37
C THR A 19 35.14 -22.03 -1.95
N VAL A 20 34.12 -22.26 -1.14
CA VAL A 20 32.71 -22.01 -1.44
C VAL A 20 32.22 -20.83 -0.62
N THR A 21 31.57 -19.88 -1.28
CA THR A 21 30.96 -18.71 -0.62
C THR A 21 29.46 -18.73 -0.83
N VAL A 22 28.72 -18.69 0.27
CA VAL A 22 27.27 -18.45 0.27
C VAL A 22 27.05 -16.99 0.66
N PRO A 23 26.56 -16.13 -0.26
CA PRO A 23 26.25 -14.75 0.08
C PRO A 23 25.18 -14.72 1.18
N GLY A 24 25.30 -13.74 2.08
CA GLY A 24 24.30 -13.55 3.13
C GLY A 24 22.94 -13.18 2.55
N GLN A 25 21.87 -13.41 3.31
CA GLN A 25 20.53 -12.95 2.97
C GLN A 25 20.57 -11.47 2.55
N VAL A 26 20.11 -11.22 1.32
CA VAL A 26 19.93 -9.87 0.83
C VAL A 26 18.75 -9.24 1.57
N SER A 27 18.97 -8.11 2.24
CA SER A 27 17.90 -7.34 2.87
C SER A 27 17.70 -6.05 2.10
N ASP A 28 16.45 -5.78 1.75
CA ASP A 28 16.06 -4.58 1.03
C ASP A 28 15.83 -3.41 2.00
N SER A 29 15.87 -2.19 1.46
CA SER A 29 15.37 -1.00 2.15
C SER A 29 14.06 -0.54 1.52
N VAL A 30 13.10 -0.14 2.34
CA VAL A 30 11.89 0.56 1.88
C VAL A 30 12.13 2.07 2.01
N VAL A 31 12.00 2.77 0.89
CA VAL A 31 12.14 4.22 0.82
C VAL A 31 10.75 4.85 0.73
N TYR A 32 10.48 5.77 1.64
CA TYR A 32 9.28 6.62 1.66
C TYR A 32 9.66 8.05 1.29
N TYR A 33 8.81 8.71 0.51
CA TYR A 33 9.01 10.09 0.11
C TYR A 33 7.71 10.87 0.06
N LYS A 34 7.68 12.04 0.68
CA LYS A 34 6.57 13.00 0.59
C LYS A 34 7.07 14.31 0.00
N PRO A 35 6.74 14.60 -1.28
CA PRO A 35 7.10 15.85 -1.93
C PRO A 35 6.51 17.05 -1.18
N THR A 36 7.27 18.15 -1.10
CA THR A 36 6.80 19.41 -0.49
C THR A 36 5.84 20.18 -1.41
N VAL A 37 5.90 19.91 -2.72
CA VAL A 37 5.08 20.56 -3.74
C VAL A 37 4.78 19.54 -4.83
N THR A 38 3.54 19.59 -5.34
CA THR A 38 2.96 18.80 -6.44
C THR A 38 2.14 17.58 -5.99
N LEU A 39 0.85 17.79 -5.77
CA LEU A 39 -0.14 16.72 -5.69
C LEU A 39 -0.40 16.17 -7.10
N GLY A 40 -0.47 14.84 -7.25
CA GLY A 40 -0.89 14.18 -8.50
C GLY A 40 0.23 13.79 -9.47
N VAL A 41 1.48 14.16 -9.22
CA VAL A 41 2.63 13.70 -10.02
C VAL A 41 3.37 12.59 -9.27
N THR A 42 3.55 11.44 -9.93
CA THR A 42 4.23 10.29 -9.31
C THR A 42 5.74 10.49 -9.32
N PRO A 43 6.42 10.47 -8.14
CA PRO A 43 7.86 10.63 -8.06
C PRO A 43 8.63 9.46 -8.67
N THR A 44 9.81 9.77 -9.20
CA THR A 44 10.86 8.79 -9.51
C THR A 44 11.94 8.87 -8.45
N LEU A 45 12.23 7.75 -7.78
CA LEU A 45 13.38 7.62 -6.90
C LEU A 45 14.60 7.23 -7.74
N TRP A 46 15.65 8.03 -7.68
CA TRP A 46 16.98 7.72 -8.17
C TRP A 46 17.86 7.36 -6.98
N TYR A 47 18.53 6.22 -7.04
CA TYR A 47 19.33 5.74 -5.93
C TYR A 47 20.68 5.19 -6.35
N ARG A 48 21.65 5.25 -5.43
CA ARG A 48 22.92 4.52 -5.54
C ARG A 48 23.15 3.63 -4.33
N VAL A 49 23.48 2.37 -4.59
CA VAL A 49 23.88 1.38 -3.59
C VAL A 49 25.24 0.82 -4.02
N ASN A 50 26.24 0.86 -3.14
CA ASN A 50 27.59 0.35 -3.42
C ASN A 50 28.16 0.86 -4.76
N GLY A 51 27.98 2.15 -5.07
CA GLY A 51 28.44 2.79 -6.30
C GLY A 51 27.56 2.61 -7.54
N LYS A 52 26.67 1.60 -7.56
CA LYS A 52 25.76 1.32 -8.69
C LYS A 52 24.53 2.22 -8.64
N ALA A 53 24.22 2.88 -9.75
CA ALA A 53 23.04 3.73 -9.90
C ALA A 53 21.87 2.95 -10.47
N SER A 54 20.66 3.25 -10.00
CA SER A 54 19.41 2.74 -10.54
C SER A 54 18.27 3.71 -10.20
N SER A 55 17.09 3.47 -10.74
CA SER A 55 15.89 4.25 -10.46
C SER A 55 14.63 3.39 -10.45
N VAL A 56 13.61 3.89 -9.77
CA VAL A 56 12.31 3.24 -9.66
C VAL A 56 11.21 4.29 -9.54
N ARG A 57 10.11 4.10 -10.29
CA ARG A 57 8.92 4.92 -10.13
C ARG A 57 8.21 4.51 -8.84
N MET A 58 7.96 5.46 -7.95
CA MET A 58 7.41 5.17 -6.62
C MET A 58 5.91 4.91 -6.69
N ALA A 59 5.40 4.02 -5.84
CA ALA A 59 3.96 3.77 -5.70
C ALA A 59 3.36 4.72 -4.66
N ALA A 60 2.13 5.21 -4.88
CA ALA A 60 1.41 5.96 -3.85
C ALA A 60 1.22 5.08 -2.59
N TYR A 61 1.30 5.70 -1.41
CA TYR A 61 1.20 5.00 -0.13
C TYR A 61 0.06 5.55 0.74
N CYS A 62 0.22 6.70 1.39
CA CYS A 62 -0.82 7.35 2.19
C CYS A 62 -0.53 8.85 2.34
N ASP A 63 -1.53 9.71 2.53
CA ASP A 63 -1.35 11.13 2.93
C ASP A 63 -0.25 11.89 2.16
N GLY A 64 -0.16 11.66 0.83
CA GLY A 64 0.84 12.26 -0.06
C GLY A 64 2.23 11.62 -0.01
N TRP A 65 2.43 10.57 0.79
CA TRP A 65 3.61 9.71 0.77
C TRP A 65 3.56 8.73 -0.41
N TYR A 66 4.75 8.49 -0.96
CA TYR A 66 5.03 7.45 -1.93
C TYR A 66 6.05 6.48 -1.34
N LYS A 67 6.07 5.23 -1.82
CA LYS A 67 7.01 4.20 -1.39
C LYS A 67 7.65 3.47 -2.56
N ALA A 68 8.89 3.02 -2.37
CA ALA A 68 9.58 2.10 -3.27
C ALA A 68 10.50 1.16 -2.47
N VAL A 69 10.80 0.00 -3.06
CA VAL A 69 11.78 -0.93 -2.50
C VAL A 69 13.10 -0.73 -3.25
N VAL A 70 14.19 -0.60 -2.49
CA VAL A 70 15.56 -0.61 -2.98
C VAL A 70 16.15 -1.98 -2.66
N PRO A 71 16.37 -2.84 -3.67
CA PRO A 71 16.78 -4.21 -3.43
C PRO A 71 18.25 -4.32 -3.03
N GLY A 72 18.56 -5.32 -2.20
CA GLY A 72 19.94 -5.74 -1.92
C GLY A 72 20.80 -4.67 -1.24
N THR A 73 20.21 -3.81 -0.41
CA THR A 73 20.96 -2.79 0.33
C THR A 73 21.84 -3.40 1.40
N ASN A 74 21.40 -4.47 2.06
CA ASN A 74 22.16 -5.20 3.08
C ASN A 74 22.69 -4.31 4.21
N GLY A 75 21.93 -3.25 4.54
CA GLY A 75 22.36 -2.23 5.51
C GLY A 75 23.44 -1.27 5.01
N ALA A 76 23.85 -1.36 3.73
CA ALA A 76 24.75 -0.40 3.12
C ALA A 76 24.11 1.00 3.06
N GLN A 77 24.98 2.01 2.98
CA GLN A 77 24.55 3.38 2.76
C GLN A 77 23.99 3.52 1.35
N VAL A 78 22.82 4.14 1.25
CA VAL A 78 22.10 4.42 0.02
C VAL A 78 22.07 5.93 -0.18
N LYS A 79 22.44 6.40 -1.37
CA LYS A 79 22.18 7.78 -1.80
C LYS A 79 20.81 7.84 -2.48
N LEU A 80 19.96 8.77 -2.08
CA LEU A 80 18.61 8.98 -2.60
C LEU A 80 18.51 10.37 -3.23
N VAL A 81 17.86 10.45 -4.38
CA VAL A 81 17.48 11.68 -5.08
C VAL A 81 16.09 11.46 -5.66
N PHE A 82 15.21 12.46 -5.60
CA PHE A 82 13.84 12.33 -6.08
C PHE A 82 13.59 13.29 -7.23
N GLU A 83 12.90 12.81 -8.25
CA GLU A 83 12.41 13.61 -9.37
C GLU A 83 10.88 13.64 -9.32
N VAL A 84 10.30 14.85 -9.39
CA VAL A 84 8.85 15.09 -9.37
C VAL A 84 8.53 16.12 -10.44
N GLY A 85 7.96 15.67 -11.56
CA GLY A 85 7.48 16.56 -12.62
C GLY A 85 8.58 17.42 -13.23
N GLY A 86 9.76 16.85 -13.46
CA GLY A 86 10.94 17.53 -13.98
C GLY A 86 11.75 18.32 -12.95
N LYS A 87 11.32 18.36 -11.69
CA LYS A 87 12.05 19.02 -10.59
C LYS A 87 12.78 18.01 -9.73
N TRP A 88 13.99 18.36 -9.33
CA TRP A 88 14.86 17.49 -8.54
C TRP A 88 14.87 17.91 -7.07
N ASP A 89 14.45 17.01 -6.18
CA ASP A 89 14.78 17.07 -4.77
C ASP A 89 16.03 16.22 -4.51
N SER A 90 17.15 16.92 -4.34
CA SER A 90 18.47 16.32 -4.18
C SER A 90 19.19 16.82 -2.94
N ASN A 91 18.47 17.37 -1.95
CA ASN A 91 19.10 18.01 -0.78
C ASN A 91 20.13 19.10 -1.20
N GLY A 92 19.82 19.83 -2.27
CA GLY A 92 20.72 20.81 -2.87
C GLY A 92 21.82 20.21 -3.76
N LEU A 93 22.70 21.10 -4.23
CA LEU A 93 23.84 20.75 -5.08
C LEU A 93 25.16 20.94 -4.32
N VAL A 94 26.17 20.17 -4.70
CA VAL A 94 27.58 20.37 -4.31
C VAL A 94 28.41 20.27 -5.58
N ASN A 95 29.11 21.34 -5.94
CA ASN A 95 29.92 21.43 -7.17
C ASN A 95 29.15 21.03 -8.44
N GLY A 96 27.90 21.52 -8.57
CA GLY A 96 27.02 21.20 -9.70
C GLY A 96 26.44 19.78 -9.70
N GLN A 97 26.77 18.94 -8.72
CA GLN A 97 26.23 17.59 -8.58
C GLN A 97 25.17 17.50 -7.50
N HIS A 98 24.15 16.66 -7.72
CA HIS A 98 23.12 16.35 -6.72
C HIS A 98 23.75 15.87 -5.41
N ARG A 99 23.53 16.59 -4.31
CA ARG A 99 24.06 16.20 -2.98
C ARG A 99 23.49 14.84 -2.58
N GLY A 100 22.18 14.68 -2.69
CA GLY A 100 21.39 13.52 -2.28
C GLY A 100 21.18 13.43 -0.78
N TYR A 101 20.23 12.58 -0.38
CA TYR A 101 20.03 12.13 0.99
C TYR A 101 20.79 10.81 1.19
N PHE A 102 21.54 10.67 2.27
CA PHE A 102 22.31 9.45 2.57
C PHE A 102 21.78 8.79 3.83
N GLY A 103 21.44 7.51 3.75
CA GLY A 103 20.97 6.73 4.89
C GLY A 103 21.24 5.25 4.74
N SER A 104 21.00 4.49 5.80
CA SER A 104 21.11 3.03 5.82
C SER A 104 20.00 2.43 6.67
N GLY A 105 19.78 1.12 6.54
CA GLY A 105 18.78 0.37 7.31
C GLY A 105 17.53 0.00 6.49
N LYS A 106 16.56 -0.65 7.16
CA LYS A 106 15.36 -1.20 6.52
C LYS A 106 14.38 -0.13 6.03
N VAL A 107 14.38 1.05 6.64
CA VAL A 107 13.43 2.12 6.34
C VAL A 107 14.18 3.44 6.20
N LEU A 108 13.89 4.16 5.12
CA LEU A 108 14.39 5.50 4.84
C LEU A 108 13.21 6.36 4.43
N ALA A 109 12.87 7.40 5.19
CA ALA A 109 11.76 8.29 4.88
C ALA A 109 12.27 9.72 4.67
N VAL A 110 11.90 10.34 3.55
CA VAL A 110 12.28 11.73 3.24
C VAL A 110 11.02 12.60 3.14
N THR A 111 10.99 13.69 3.90
CA THR A 111 9.97 14.72 3.81
C THR A 111 10.51 16.07 4.24
N ALA A 112 10.04 17.14 3.61
CA ALA A 112 10.45 18.52 3.91
C ALA A 112 11.98 18.69 4.02
N GLY A 113 12.73 18.04 3.13
CA GLY A 113 14.18 18.11 3.11
C GLY A 113 14.91 17.34 4.21
N LYS A 114 14.23 16.46 4.95
CA LYS A 114 14.79 15.71 6.08
C LYS A 114 14.66 14.21 5.88
N LEU A 115 15.72 13.48 6.20
CA LEU A 115 15.74 12.03 6.22
C LEU A 115 15.44 11.50 7.63
N SER A 116 14.64 10.45 7.71
CA SER A 116 14.26 9.71 8.93
C SER A 116 14.42 8.21 8.71
N SER A 117 14.68 7.47 9.78
CA SER A 117 14.70 6.00 9.80
C SER A 117 13.33 5.39 10.17
N SER A 118 12.31 6.21 10.35
CA SER A 118 10.95 5.78 10.69
C SER A 118 10.05 5.84 9.47
N ALA A 119 9.24 4.80 9.28
CA ALA A 119 8.21 4.82 8.25
C ALA A 119 7.21 5.92 8.58
N PRO A 120 6.60 6.59 7.58
CA PRO A 120 5.53 7.51 7.87
C PRO A 120 4.41 6.80 8.61
N SER A 121 3.86 7.47 9.61
CA SER A 121 2.63 7.05 10.27
C SER A 121 1.50 7.17 9.26
N CYS A 122 1.32 6.14 8.45
CA CYS A 122 0.02 5.93 7.86
C CYS A 122 -0.85 5.40 8.97
N PRO A 123 -1.99 6.03 9.28
CA PRO A 123 -3.04 5.21 9.85
C PRO A 123 -3.20 4.05 8.86
N SER A 124 -3.13 2.81 9.35
CA SER A 124 -3.72 1.71 8.59
C SER A 124 -5.07 2.25 8.16
N LEU A 125 -5.34 2.33 6.85
CA LEU A 125 -6.67 2.70 6.39
C LEU A 125 -7.60 1.75 7.14
N SER A 126 -8.33 2.26 8.13
CA SER A 126 -9.30 1.44 8.84
C SER A 126 -10.18 0.85 7.75
N SER A 127 -10.31 -0.46 7.72
CA SER A 127 -11.19 -1.06 6.75
C SER A 127 -12.58 -1.08 7.33
N THR A 128 -13.57 -0.74 6.52
CA THR A 128 -14.96 -0.98 6.86
C THR A 128 -15.38 -2.30 6.22
N THR A 129 -15.89 -3.22 7.03
CA THR A 129 -16.63 -4.37 6.51
C THR A 129 -18.05 -3.90 6.20
N VAL A 130 -18.40 -3.91 4.92
CA VAL A 130 -19.75 -3.61 4.46
C VAL A 130 -20.52 -4.92 4.34
N TRP A 131 -21.61 -5.01 5.06
CA TRP A 131 -22.57 -6.11 5.04
C TRP A 131 -23.81 -5.66 4.27
N TYR A 132 -24.30 -6.53 3.40
CA TYR A 132 -25.50 -6.26 2.61
C TYR A 132 -26.39 -7.48 2.55
N GLN A 133 -27.66 -7.29 2.89
CA GLN A 133 -28.71 -8.28 2.71
C GLN A 133 -29.69 -7.76 1.66
N PRO A 134 -29.65 -8.29 0.42
CA PRO A 134 -30.62 -7.93 -0.59
C PRO A 134 -32.04 -8.25 -0.13
N SER A 135 -33.02 -7.41 -0.47
CA SER A 135 -34.45 -7.65 -0.15
C SER A 135 -35.08 -8.81 -0.92
N ARG A 136 -34.35 -9.37 -1.88
CA ARG A 136 -34.76 -10.49 -2.73
C ARG A 136 -33.62 -11.47 -2.87
N VAL A 137 -33.94 -12.76 -2.98
CA VAL A 137 -32.94 -13.79 -3.29
C VAL A 137 -32.32 -13.46 -4.65
N SER A 138 -31.00 -13.32 -4.69
CA SER A 138 -30.25 -13.03 -5.92
C SER A 138 -29.63 -14.31 -6.48
N LEU A 139 -29.63 -14.44 -7.80
CA LEU A 139 -28.98 -15.56 -8.50
C LEU A 139 -27.47 -15.35 -8.62
N ARG A 140 -26.98 -14.14 -8.33
CA ARG A 140 -25.58 -13.73 -8.42
C ARG A 140 -25.16 -13.02 -7.14
N SER A 141 -23.86 -12.90 -6.94
CA SER A 141 -23.38 -12.06 -5.84
C SER A 141 -23.64 -10.58 -6.19
N PRO A 142 -24.07 -9.74 -5.23
CA PRO A 142 -24.18 -8.31 -5.43
C PRO A 142 -22.83 -7.64 -5.70
N VAL A 143 -22.85 -6.53 -6.45
CA VAL A 143 -21.69 -5.63 -6.58
C VAL A 143 -21.90 -4.45 -5.66
N LEU A 144 -20.93 -4.20 -4.78
CA LEU A 144 -20.87 -2.98 -3.98
C LEU A 144 -20.14 -1.91 -4.78
N TRP A 145 -20.83 -0.81 -5.06
CA TRP A 145 -20.26 0.43 -5.56
C TRP A 145 -20.09 1.40 -4.40
N TYR A 146 -18.87 1.90 -4.18
CA TYR A 146 -18.57 2.74 -3.03
C TYR A 146 -17.77 3.99 -3.38
N ARG A 147 -17.92 5.04 -2.57
CA ARG A 147 -17.05 6.23 -2.61
C ARG A 147 -16.44 6.49 -1.25
N VAL A 148 -15.13 6.68 -1.24
CA VAL A 148 -14.34 7.04 -0.05
C VAL A 148 -13.55 8.29 -0.41
N ASN A 149 -13.72 9.37 0.36
CA ASN A 149 -13.06 10.66 0.12
C ASN A 149 -13.22 11.16 -1.33
N GLY A 150 -14.43 10.98 -1.90
CA GLY A 150 -14.76 11.41 -3.27
C GLY A 150 -14.30 10.46 -4.39
N LYS A 151 -13.47 9.45 -4.10
CA LYS A 151 -13.01 8.47 -5.10
C LYS A 151 -13.98 7.29 -5.20
N ALA A 152 -14.45 7.00 -6.41
CA ALA A 152 -15.34 5.87 -6.68
C ALA A 152 -14.56 4.58 -6.96
N SER A 153 -15.10 3.46 -6.50
CA SER A 153 -14.62 2.10 -6.78
C SER A 153 -15.77 1.10 -6.62
N SER A 154 -15.55 -0.15 -7.02
CA SER A 154 -16.51 -1.22 -6.85
C SER A 154 -15.83 -2.55 -6.51
N VAL A 155 -16.59 -3.45 -5.90
CA VAL A 155 -16.12 -4.77 -5.49
C VAL A 155 -17.28 -5.77 -5.54
N GLN A 156 -17.00 -6.96 -6.07
CA GLN A 156 -17.92 -8.09 -6.00
C GLN A 156 -18.02 -8.55 -4.55
N MET A 157 -19.21 -8.53 -3.97
CA MET A 157 -19.39 -8.98 -2.58
C MET A 157 -19.29 -10.51 -2.49
N THR A 158 -18.80 -11.01 -1.36
CA THR A 158 -18.70 -12.44 -1.08
C THR A 158 -19.88 -12.89 -0.23
N ALA A 159 -20.48 -14.03 -0.56
CA ALA A 159 -21.54 -14.62 0.27
C ALA A 159 -21.05 -14.85 1.70
N ALA A 160 -21.89 -14.53 2.67
CA ALA A 160 -21.73 -14.83 4.08
C ALA A 160 -22.90 -15.73 4.53
N CYS A 161 -23.32 -15.63 5.78
CA CYS A 161 -24.41 -16.44 6.33
C CYS A 161 -25.77 -15.74 6.23
N GLY A 162 -26.87 -16.51 6.28
CA GLY A 162 -28.23 -15.95 6.40
C GLY A 162 -28.68 -15.03 5.25
N GLY A 163 -28.15 -15.24 4.04
CA GLY A 163 -28.44 -14.39 2.87
C GLY A 163 -27.69 -13.05 2.86
N TRP A 164 -26.75 -12.84 3.79
CA TRP A 164 -25.88 -11.67 3.78
C TRP A 164 -24.70 -11.87 2.85
N TYR A 165 -24.20 -10.75 2.34
CA TYR A 165 -22.95 -10.64 1.60
C TYR A 165 -22.04 -9.65 2.30
N LYS A 166 -20.73 -9.82 2.18
CA LYS A 166 -19.74 -8.89 2.73
C LYS A 166 -18.68 -8.46 1.73
N ALA A 167 -18.17 -7.25 1.93
CA ALA A 167 -16.97 -6.75 1.28
C ALA A 167 -16.16 -5.89 2.26
N VAL A 168 -14.84 -5.93 2.15
CA VAL A 168 -13.95 -5.07 2.93
C VAL A 168 -13.53 -3.90 2.05
N VAL A 169 -13.86 -2.68 2.47
CA VAL A 169 -13.50 -1.46 1.74
C VAL A 169 -12.52 -0.61 2.54
N PRO A 170 -11.57 0.09 1.88
CA PRO A 170 -10.71 1.05 2.58
C PRO A 170 -11.54 2.24 3.08
N ALA A 171 -11.52 2.55 4.37
CA ALA A 171 -12.21 3.70 4.96
C ALA A 171 -11.24 4.49 5.84
N ALA A 172 -10.48 5.41 5.24
CA ALA A 172 -9.47 6.19 5.96
C ALA A 172 -10.04 6.85 7.22
N ASN A 173 -9.57 6.46 8.41
CA ASN A 173 -9.85 7.12 9.69
C ASN A 173 -11.35 7.33 9.99
N GLY A 174 -12.20 6.33 9.74
CA GLY A 174 -13.65 6.48 9.95
C GLY A 174 -14.31 7.49 9.01
N ALA A 175 -13.72 7.74 7.84
CA ALA A 175 -14.35 8.56 6.81
C ALA A 175 -15.73 8.01 6.44
N GLN A 176 -16.66 8.92 6.16
CA GLN A 176 -17.98 8.55 5.68
C GLN A 176 -17.86 7.89 4.29
N VAL A 177 -18.42 6.70 4.17
CA VAL A 177 -18.46 5.90 2.95
C VAL A 177 -19.86 6.01 2.35
N LYS A 178 -19.94 6.33 1.07
CA LYS A 178 -21.18 6.19 0.29
C LYS A 178 -21.24 4.79 -0.31
N LEU A 179 -22.34 4.08 -0.11
CA LEU A 179 -22.58 2.72 -0.58
C LEU A 179 -23.79 2.70 -1.52
N VAL A 180 -23.67 1.94 -2.60
CA VAL A 180 -24.75 1.62 -3.54
C VAL A 180 -24.56 0.17 -3.95
N PHE A 181 -25.64 -0.59 -4.06
CA PHE A 181 -25.58 -2.01 -4.39
C PHE A 181 -26.24 -2.28 -5.73
N GLU A 182 -25.61 -3.11 -6.53
CA GLU A 182 -26.18 -3.63 -7.76
C GLU A 182 -26.49 -5.11 -7.56
N VAL A 183 -27.74 -5.49 -7.80
CA VAL A 183 -28.25 -6.86 -7.65
C VAL A 183 -28.97 -7.25 -8.93
N ASP A 184 -28.38 -8.17 -9.70
CA ASP A 184 -28.94 -8.66 -10.97
C ASP A 184 -29.38 -7.52 -11.90
N GLY A 185 -28.53 -6.49 -12.06
CA GLY A 185 -28.80 -5.32 -12.92
C GLY A 185 -29.78 -4.29 -12.34
N THR A 186 -30.26 -4.47 -11.11
CA THR A 186 -31.07 -3.47 -10.40
C THR A 186 -30.27 -2.77 -9.31
N TRP A 187 -30.48 -1.47 -9.18
CA TRP A 187 -29.78 -0.64 -8.21
C TRP A 187 -30.57 -0.49 -6.92
N ASP A 188 -29.95 -0.86 -5.80
CA ASP A 188 -30.36 -0.45 -4.46
C ASP A 188 -29.47 0.72 -4.01
N SER A 189 -30.05 1.92 -4.03
CA SER A 189 -29.32 3.16 -3.80
C SER A 189 -30.03 4.14 -2.89
N ASN A 190 -30.96 3.70 -2.04
CA ASN A 190 -31.79 4.59 -1.22
C ASN A 190 -32.52 5.67 -2.08
N GLY A 191 -32.93 5.30 -3.30
CA GLY A 191 -33.53 6.22 -4.26
C GLY A 191 -32.55 7.11 -5.03
N LEU A 192 -33.10 8.08 -5.74
CA LEU A 192 -32.38 9.04 -6.58
C LEU A 192 -32.60 10.47 -6.08
N VAL A 193 -31.58 11.31 -6.24
CA VAL A 193 -31.66 12.77 -6.06
C VAL A 193 -31.05 13.40 -7.30
N ASN A 194 -31.83 14.21 -8.03
CA ASN A 194 -31.40 14.84 -9.28
C ASN A 194 -30.81 13.86 -10.31
N GLY A 195 -31.44 12.69 -10.46
CA GLY A 195 -30.98 11.63 -11.38
C GLY A 195 -29.72 10.88 -10.91
N GLN A 196 -29.17 11.19 -9.74
CA GLN A 196 -28.03 10.48 -9.16
C GLN A 196 -28.46 9.58 -8.00
N HIS A 197 -27.84 8.41 -7.89
CA HIS A 197 -27.99 7.50 -6.75
C HIS A 197 -27.77 8.24 -5.43
N LYS A 198 -28.77 8.27 -4.55
CA LYS A 198 -28.65 8.91 -3.23
C LYS A 198 -27.54 8.24 -2.43
N GLY A 199 -27.59 6.90 -2.35
CA GLY A 199 -26.68 6.03 -1.64
C GLY A 199 -26.96 5.97 -0.13
N TYR A 200 -26.38 4.95 0.49
CA TYR A 200 -26.30 4.78 1.93
C TYR A 200 -25.00 5.43 2.44
N PHE A 201 -25.04 6.16 3.54
CA PHE A 201 -23.85 6.82 4.09
C PHE A 201 -23.60 6.39 5.53
N GLY A 202 -22.39 5.90 5.81
CA GLY A 202 -22.00 5.51 7.16
C GLY A 202 -20.49 5.58 7.37
N ALA A 203 -20.06 5.44 8.62
CA ALA A 203 -18.66 5.38 9.03
C ALA A 203 -18.49 4.31 10.12
N GLY A 204 -17.26 3.81 10.30
CA GLY A 204 -16.92 2.82 11.32
C GLY A 204 -16.45 1.48 10.76
N ASP A 205 -16.20 0.52 11.64
CA ASP A 205 -15.60 -0.77 11.29
C ASP A 205 -16.59 -1.71 10.56
N ASN A 206 -17.88 -1.57 10.85
CA ASN A 206 -18.95 -2.35 10.21
C ASN A 206 -20.08 -1.43 9.75
N LEU A 207 -20.52 -1.60 8.50
CA LEU A 207 -21.73 -0.97 7.98
C LEU A 207 -22.65 -2.05 7.42
N ALA A 208 -23.84 -2.21 7.99
CA ALA A 208 -24.82 -3.16 7.48
C ALA A 208 -25.96 -2.42 6.77
N VAL A 209 -26.36 -2.92 5.61
CA VAL A 209 -27.52 -2.44 4.85
C VAL A 209 -28.48 -3.61 4.61
N SER A 210 -29.73 -3.43 5.01
CA SER A 210 -30.81 -4.37 4.77
C SER A 210 -32.13 -3.61 4.61
N ASN A 211 -33.03 -4.15 3.79
CA ASN A 211 -34.37 -3.58 3.54
C ASN A 211 -34.36 -2.08 3.20
N GLY A 212 -33.36 -1.65 2.42
CA GLY A 212 -33.24 -0.27 1.99
C GLY A 212 -32.83 0.72 3.08
N THR A 213 -32.21 0.25 4.18
CA THR A 213 -31.77 1.09 5.30
C THR A 213 -30.40 0.67 5.83
N ILE A 214 -29.63 1.61 6.39
CA ILE A 214 -28.46 1.26 7.21
C ILE A 214 -28.96 0.77 8.56
N VAL A 215 -28.52 -0.41 8.96
CA VAL A 215 -28.82 -0.97 10.27
C VAL A 215 -27.54 -0.92 11.11
N SER A 216 -27.54 -0.06 12.13
CA SER A 216 -26.44 -0.01 13.11
C SER A 216 -26.59 -1.22 14.05
N ASP A 217 -25.46 -1.85 14.37
CA ASP A 217 -25.33 -2.95 15.35
C ASP A 217 -26.05 -4.28 15.04
N SER A 218 -26.59 -4.47 13.82
CA SER A 218 -27.09 -5.77 13.36
C SER A 218 -26.41 -6.20 12.06
N TYR A 219 -25.14 -6.59 12.16
CA TYR A 219 -24.51 -7.43 11.15
C TYR A 219 -24.66 -8.90 11.56
N PRO A 220 -24.65 -9.85 10.63
CA PRO A 220 -24.89 -11.25 10.98
C PRO A 220 -23.74 -11.77 11.86
N ASP A 221 -24.08 -12.38 12.99
CA ASP A 221 -23.14 -13.19 13.78
C ASP A 221 -22.90 -14.51 13.02
N CYS A 222 -22.04 -14.43 12.00
CA CYS A 222 -21.66 -15.59 11.22
C CYS A 222 -20.57 -16.35 11.99
N PRO A 223 -20.82 -17.58 12.48
CA PRO A 223 -19.76 -18.40 13.03
C PRO A 223 -18.67 -18.58 11.99
N ALA A 224 -17.41 -18.49 12.41
CA ALA A 224 -16.27 -18.81 11.54
C ALA A 224 -16.44 -20.25 11.05
N ILE A 225 -16.45 -20.44 9.73
CA ILE A 225 -16.43 -21.75 9.09
C ILE A 225 -14.99 -22.29 9.14
#